data_AF-A0A0I9U5H4-F1
#
_entry.id   AF-A0A0I9U5H4-F1
#
_cell.length_a   1.000
_cell.length_b   1.000
_cell.length_c   1.000
_cell.angle_alpha   90.00
_cell.angle_beta   90.00
_cell.angle_gamma   90.00
#
_symmetry.space_group_name_H-M   'P 1'
#
loop_
_entity.id
_entity.type
_entity.pdbx_description
1 polymer ?
#
loop_
_entity_poly.entity_id
_entity_poly.type
_entity_poly.pdbx_seq_one_letter_code
_entity_poly.pdbx_strand_id
1 'polypeptide(L)'
;MFSATRQWICQVGDTESWFQGQAAESFSLAAAQYSSWLQGHGNTASKTAEYLHRAANIYDETVEGMVPYTTIATNRVATLGLKTTNLLGQFTAKIAELDYEYQKMWARNAELMNTYQEAIFDIMGQAESEGIKPAPLVISSSSRRERGTTNLIPFWIGVGGV
;
A
#
# COMPACT_ATOMS: atom_id res chain seq x y z
N MET A 1 -6.59 1.79 -20.70
CA MET A 1 -6.75 3.10 -20.01
C MET A 1 -6.46 4.28 -20.94
N PHE A 2 -5.34 4.29 -21.68
CA PHE A 2 -4.97 5.41 -22.58
C PHE A 2 -5.97 5.78 -23.69
N SER A 3 -6.79 4.85 -24.18
CA SER A 3 -7.80 5.14 -25.22
C SER A 3 -8.95 6.00 -24.71
N ALA A 4 -9.47 5.69 -23.52
CA ALA A 4 -10.57 6.42 -22.89
C ALA A 4 -10.15 7.85 -22.50
N THR A 5 -8.92 8.03 -22.01
CA THR A 5 -8.40 9.37 -21.70
C THR A 5 -8.28 10.25 -22.95
N ARG A 6 -7.81 9.70 -24.07
CA ARG A 6 -7.75 10.44 -25.33
C ARG A 6 -9.14 10.81 -25.84
N GLN A 7 -10.09 9.88 -25.76
CA GLN A 7 -11.48 10.13 -26.13
C GLN A 7 -12.10 11.25 -25.28
N TRP A 8 -11.85 11.26 -23.97
CA TRP A 8 -12.30 12.33 -23.07
C TRP A 8 -11.72 13.70 -23.46
N ILE A 9 -10.42 13.78 -23.76
CA ILE A 9 -9.78 15.03 -24.19
C ILE A 9 -10.40 15.53 -25.51
N CYS A 10 -10.66 14.63 -26.47
CA CYS A 10 -11.34 14.99 -27.71
C CYS A 10 -12.75 15.55 -27.44
N GLN A 11 -13.53 14.89 -26.57
CA GLN A 11 -14.88 15.36 -26.20
C GLN A 11 -14.85 16.75 -25.55
N VAL A 12 -13.89 17.00 -24.64
CA VAL A 12 -13.71 18.32 -24.01
C VAL A 12 -13.37 19.38 -25.08
N GLY A 13 -12.47 19.07 -26.01
CA GLY A 13 -12.11 19.97 -27.11
C GLY A 13 -13.27 20.26 -28.07
N ASP A 14 -14.09 19.24 -28.38
CA ASP A 14 -15.30 19.42 -29.19
C ASP A 14 -16.28 20.38 -28.49
N THR A 15 -16.38 20.31 -27.16
CA THR A 15 -17.27 21.17 -26.36
C THR A 15 -16.90 22.66 -26.44
N GLU A 16 -15.61 23.00 -26.50
CA GLU A 16 -15.13 24.38 -26.71
C GLU A 16 -15.56 24.97 -28.07
N SER A 17 -15.77 24.11 -29.07
CA SER A 17 -16.20 24.55 -30.39
C SER A 17 -17.66 25.04 -30.41
N TRP A 18 -18.51 24.49 -29.53
CA TRP A 18 -19.93 24.86 -29.43
C TRP A 18 -20.23 25.88 -28.33
N PHE A 19 -19.41 25.96 -27.30
CA PHE A 19 -19.59 26.89 -26.18
C PHE A 19 -18.34 27.76 -26.02
N GLN A 20 -18.48 29.06 -26.30
CA GLN A 20 -17.40 30.03 -26.21
C GLN A 20 -17.56 30.97 -25.00
N GLY A 21 -16.44 31.38 -24.41
CA GLY A 21 -16.38 32.34 -23.30
C GLY A 21 -15.68 31.80 -22.05
N GLN A 22 -15.49 32.66 -21.04
CA GLN A 22 -14.70 32.38 -19.84
C GLN A 22 -15.12 31.11 -19.08
N ALA A 23 -16.41 30.76 -19.10
CA ALA A 23 -16.92 29.54 -18.47
C ALA A 23 -16.46 28.26 -19.17
N ALA A 24 -16.39 28.27 -20.51
CA ALA A 24 -15.93 27.13 -21.30
C ALA A 24 -14.41 26.92 -21.14
N GLU A 25 -13.63 28.00 -21.18
CA GLU A 25 -12.18 27.97 -20.92
C GLU A 25 -11.87 27.47 -19.49
N SER A 26 -12.67 27.89 -18.50
CA SER A 26 -12.52 27.42 -17.12
C SER A 26 -12.80 25.91 -16.99
N PHE A 27 -13.81 25.41 -17.71
CA PHE A 27 -14.14 23.99 -17.73
C PHE A 27 -13.04 23.16 -18.38
N SER A 28 -12.53 23.56 -19.55
CA SER A 28 -11.50 22.80 -20.26
C SER A 28 -10.19 22.71 -19.49
N LEU A 29 -9.79 23.80 -18.83
CA LEU A 29 -8.61 23.82 -17.95
C LEU A 29 -8.77 22.85 -16.78
N ALA A 30 -9.93 22.84 -16.13
CA ALA A 30 -10.19 21.91 -15.02
C ALA A 30 -10.25 20.44 -15.49
N ALA A 31 -10.85 20.18 -16.66
CA ALA A 31 -10.89 18.84 -17.26
C ALA A 31 -9.49 18.35 -17.66
N ALA A 32 -8.62 19.23 -18.16
CA ALA A 32 -7.23 18.91 -18.46
C ALA A 32 -6.45 18.53 -17.19
N GLN A 33 -6.59 19.30 -16.11
CA GLN A 33 -5.96 19.00 -14.81
C GLN A 33 -6.41 17.64 -14.25
N TYR A 34 -7.72 17.36 -14.29
CA TYR A 34 -8.26 16.09 -13.83
C TYR A 34 -7.77 14.91 -14.67
N SER A 35 -7.75 15.04 -16.00
CA SER A 35 -7.27 13.97 -16.89
C SER A 35 -5.77 13.68 -16.72
N SER A 36 -4.95 14.70 -16.43
CA SER A 36 -3.54 14.54 -16.08
C SER A 36 -3.37 13.80 -14.75
N TRP A 37 -4.13 14.19 -13.72
CA TRP A 37 -4.16 13.48 -12.45
C TRP A 37 -4.57 12.01 -12.60
N LEU A 38 -5.62 11.72 -13.37
CA LEU A 38 -6.13 10.37 -13.58
C LEU A 38 -5.09 9.46 -14.28
N GLN A 39 -4.33 10.00 -15.23
CA GLN A 39 -3.21 9.28 -15.86
C GLN A 39 -2.12 8.95 -14.84
N GLY A 40 -1.73 9.93 -14.01
CA GLY A 40 -0.79 9.70 -12.92
C GLY A 40 -1.27 8.62 -11.96
N HIS A 41 -2.55 8.68 -11.56
CA HIS A 41 -3.17 7.68 -10.69
C HIS A 41 -3.19 6.28 -11.31
N GLY A 42 -3.50 6.17 -12.61
CA GLY A 42 -3.45 4.90 -13.34
C GLY A 42 -2.05 4.30 -13.38
N ASN A 43 -1.01 5.13 -13.51
CA ASN A 43 0.38 4.68 -13.45
C ASN A 43 0.74 4.16 -12.05
N THR A 44 0.39 4.89 -10.99
CA THR A 44 0.59 4.44 -9.60
C THR A 44 -0.13 3.12 -9.33
N ALA A 45 -1.37 2.96 -9.81
CA ALA A 45 -2.12 1.72 -9.67
C ALA A 45 -1.44 0.53 -10.38
N SER A 46 -0.92 0.76 -11.59
CA SER A 46 -0.20 -0.27 -12.34
C SER A 46 1.08 -0.72 -11.62
N LYS A 47 1.86 0.21 -11.10
CA LYS A 47 3.06 -0.10 -10.31
C LYS A 47 2.75 -0.78 -8.98
N THR A 48 1.66 -0.38 -8.32
CA THR A 48 1.15 -1.08 -7.13
C THR A 48 0.86 -2.55 -7.42
N ALA A 49 0.28 -2.86 -8.58
CA ALA A 49 0.08 -4.25 -8.98
C ALA A 49 1.41 -4.99 -9.18
N GLU A 50 2.43 -4.35 -9.77
CA GLU A 50 3.78 -4.92 -9.90
C GLU A 50 4.41 -5.23 -8.52
N TYR A 51 4.28 -4.33 -7.55
CA TYR A 51 4.74 -4.54 -6.18
C TYR A 51 4.05 -5.74 -5.51
N LEU A 52 2.74 -5.88 -5.69
CA LEU A 52 1.98 -7.02 -5.17
C LEU A 52 2.42 -8.34 -5.81
N HIS A 53 2.65 -8.36 -7.12
CA HIS A 53 3.18 -9.53 -7.80
C HIS A 53 4.57 -9.91 -7.30
N ARG A 54 5.45 -8.93 -7.09
CA ARG A 54 6.77 -9.19 -6.50
C ARG A 54 6.66 -9.76 -5.09
N ALA A 55 5.79 -9.20 -4.25
CA ALA A 55 5.56 -9.71 -2.89
C ALA A 55 5.05 -11.16 -2.88
N ALA A 56 4.15 -11.50 -3.81
CA ALA A 56 3.66 -12.87 -3.98
C ALA A 56 4.79 -13.85 -4.37
N ASN A 57 5.63 -13.46 -5.33
CA ASN A 57 6.77 -14.29 -5.75
C ASN A 57 7.75 -14.53 -4.58
N ILE A 58 8.09 -13.49 -3.81
CA ILE A 58 8.98 -13.63 -2.65
C ILE A 58 8.35 -14.57 -1.60
N TYR A 59 7.04 -14.48 -1.37
CA TYR A 59 6.35 -15.40 -0.49
C TYR A 59 6.49 -16.85 -0.97
N ASP A 60 6.22 -17.13 -2.25
CA ASP A 60 6.32 -18.46 -2.82
C ASP A 60 7.76 -19.01 -2.73
N GLU A 61 8.77 -18.22 -3.12
CA GLU A 61 10.19 -18.58 -2.99
C GLU A 61 10.58 -18.90 -1.54
N THR A 62 10.06 -18.13 -0.59
CA THR A 62 10.34 -18.31 0.83
C THR A 62 9.72 -19.60 1.35
N VAL A 63 8.45 -19.87 1.01
CA VAL A 63 7.75 -21.10 1.39
C VAL A 63 8.42 -22.33 0.80
N GLU A 64 8.83 -22.27 -0.47
CA GLU A 64 9.57 -23.36 -1.12
C GLU A 64 10.95 -23.58 -0.49
N GLY A 65 11.60 -22.52 -0.02
CA GLY A 65 12.90 -22.60 0.64
C GLY A 65 12.86 -23.19 2.06
N MET A 66 11.70 -23.16 2.73
CA MET A 66 11.57 -23.62 4.11
C MET A 66 11.71 -25.13 4.25
N VAL A 67 12.22 -25.56 5.40
CA VAL A 67 12.28 -26.97 5.75
C VAL A 67 10.86 -27.52 5.96
N PRO A 68 10.46 -28.59 5.25
CA PRO A 68 9.14 -29.20 5.40
C PRO A 68 8.88 -29.70 6.82
N TYR A 69 7.63 -29.56 7.27
CA TYR A 69 7.19 -30.02 8.59
C TYR A 69 7.48 -31.51 8.83
N THR A 70 7.28 -32.35 7.81
CA THR A 70 7.52 -33.80 7.89
C THR A 70 8.98 -34.14 8.23
N THR A 71 9.94 -33.39 7.67
CA THR A 71 11.37 -33.53 7.95
C THR A 71 11.68 -33.18 9.40
N ILE A 72 11.13 -32.06 9.89
CA ILE A 72 11.30 -31.61 11.28
C ILE A 72 10.69 -32.65 12.24
N ALA A 73 9.46 -33.08 11.98
CA ALA A 73 8.75 -34.07 12.80
C ALA A 73 9.53 -35.39 12.89
N THR A 74 10.07 -35.87 11.77
CA THR A 74 10.89 -37.09 11.71
C THR A 74 12.10 -36.99 12.64
N ASN A 75 12.82 -35.87 12.61
CA ASN A 75 13.96 -35.63 13.52
C ASN A 75 13.52 -35.63 14.99
N ARG A 76 12.41 -34.95 15.33
CA ARG A 76 11.93 -34.86 16.71
C ARG A 76 11.45 -36.21 17.24
N VAL A 77 10.75 -37.01 16.44
CA VAL A 77 10.32 -38.37 16.79
C VAL A 77 11.51 -39.29 17.00
N ALA A 78 12.50 -39.27 16.10
CA ALA A 78 13.73 -40.06 16.24
C ALA A 78 14.50 -39.68 17.52
N THR A 79 14.65 -38.38 17.79
CA THR A 79 15.30 -37.87 19.01
C THR A 79 14.60 -38.33 20.27
N LEU A 80 13.26 -38.28 20.30
CA LEU A 80 12.47 -38.74 21.44
C LEU A 80 12.65 -40.24 21.66
N GLY A 81 12.57 -41.05 20.60
CA GLY A 81 12.79 -42.50 20.67
C GLY A 81 14.14 -42.85 21.28
N LEU A 82 15.22 -42.21 20.80
CA LEU A 82 16.56 -42.42 21.36
C LEU A 82 16.67 -41.96 22.81
N LYS A 83 16.10 -40.80 23.17
CA LYS A 83 16.10 -40.31 24.55
C LYS A 83 15.41 -41.29 25.51
N THR A 84 14.31 -41.91 25.09
CA THR A 84 13.58 -42.88 25.92
C THR A 84 14.33 -44.20 26.15
N THR A 85 15.19 -44.62 25.21
CA THR A 85 15.93 -45.90 25.30
C THR A 85 17.38 -45.72 25.77
N ASN A 86 17.84 -44.49 26.00
CA ASN A 86 19.23 -44.17 26.37
C ASN A 86 19.57 -44.42 27.85
N LEU A 87 19.15 -45.56 28.40
CA LEU A 87 19.36 -45.90 29.82
C LEU A 87 20.84 -46.03 30.19
N LEU A 88 21.68 -46.46 29.24
CA LEU A 88 23.12 -46.68 29.43
C LEU A 88 23.99 -45.55 28.84
N GLY A 89 23.38 -44.48 28.33
CA GLY A 89 24.11 -43.36 27.73
C GLY A 89 24.73 -43.62 26.35
N GLN A 90 24.55 -44.80 25.76
CA GLN A 90 25.16 -45.19 24.48
C GLN A 90 24.69 -44.35 23.28
N PHE A 91 23.47 -43.79 23.32
CA PHE A 91 22.90 -43.01 22.24
C PHE A 91 23.15 -41.50 22.36
N THR A 92 23.89 -41.06 23.38
CA THR A 92 24.11 -39.63 23.66
C THR A 92 24.71 -38.89 22.47
N ALA A 93 25.69 -39.48 21.78
CA ALA A 93 26.29 -38.87 20.59
C ALA A 93 25.29 -38.72 19.43
N LYS A 94 24.44 -39.74 19.19
CA LYS A 94 23.46 -39.69 18.11
C LYS A 94 22.32 -38.70 18.39
N ILE A 95 21.93 -38.56 19.66
CA ILE A 95 20.98 -37.55 20.11
C ILE A 95 21.55 -36.14 19.84
N ALA A 96 22.81 -35.91 20.18
CA ALA A 96 23.46 -34.62 19.93
C ALA A 96 23.53 -34.28 18.44
N GLU A 97 23.80 -35.27 17.57
CA GLU A 97 23.74 -35.11 16.11
C GLU A 97 22.34 -34.68 15.65
N LEU A 98 21.28 -35.35 16.10
CA LEU A 98 19.90 -34.99 15.73
C LEU A 98 19.48 -33.62 16.26
N ASP A 99 19.84 -33.26 17.49
CA ASP A 99 19.55 -31.94 18.04
C ASP A 99 20.32 -30.84 17.27
N TYR A 100 21.54 -31.12 16.79
CA TYR A 100 22.27 -30.23 15.87
C TYR A 100 21.60 -30.09 14.50
N GLU A 101 21.14 -31.18 13.89
CA GLU A 101 20.36 -31.12 12.64
C GLU A 101 19.10 -30.27 12.82
N TYR A 102 18.40 -30.40 13.95
CA TYR A 102 17.23 -29.58 14.26
C TYR A 102 17.59 -28.09 14.39
N GLN A 103 18.71 -27.75 15.03
CA GLN A 103 19.18 -26.36 15.10
C GLN A 103 19.48 -25.79 13.71
N LYS A 104 20.05 -26.58 12.79
CA LYS A 104 20.24 -26.15 11.39
C LYS A 104 18.92 -25.89 10.67
N MET A 105 17.93 -26.77 10.85
CA MET A 105 16.59 -26.58 10.28
C MET A 105 15.93 -25.29 10.82
N TRP A 106 16.05 -25.05 12.13
CA TRP A 106 15.56 -23.82 12.76
C TRP A 106 16.25 -22.57 12.20
N ALA A 107 17.58 -22.58 12.14
CA ALA A 107 18.36 -21.45 11.63
C ALA A 107 18.01 -21.14 10.17
N ARG A 108 17.84 -22.18 9.33
CA ARG A 108 17.44 -22.01 7.93
C ARG A 108 16.07 -21.34 7.79
N ASN A 109 15.07 -21.79 8.54
CA ASN A 109 13.73 -21.19 8.49
C ASN A 109 13.74 -19.74 9.02
N ALA A 110 14.54 -19.45 10.05
CA ALA A 110 14.70 -18.11 10.59
C ALA A 110 15.38 -17.16 9.58
N GLU A 111 16.44 -17.61 8.92
CA GLU A 111 17.13 -16.87 7.86
C GLU A 111 16.16 -16.48 6.75
N LEU A 112 15.40 -17.44 6.22
CA LEU A 112 14.43 -17.20 5.15
C LEU A 112 13.34 -16.21 5.56
N MET A 113 12.84 -16.29 6.80
CA MET A 113 11.86 -15.33 7.30
C MET A 113 12.42 -13.92 7.47
N ASN A 114 13.68 -13.78 7.89
CA ASN A 114 14.33 -12.47 7.95
C ASN A 114 14.47 -11.87 6.55
N THR A 115 14.94 -12.65 5.57
CA THR A 115 15.04 -12.18 4.17
C THR A 115 13.67 -11.80 3.60
N TYR A 116 12.63 -12.61 3.85
CA TYR A 116 11.26 -12.29 3.48
C TYR A 116 10.80 -10.95 4.07
N GLN A 117 11.01 -10.77 5.38
CA GLN A 117 10.60 -9.54 6.06
C GLN A 117 11.31 -8.31 5.50
N GLU A 118 12.63 -8.39 5.30
CA GLU A 118 13.42 -7.30 4.70
C GLU A 118 12.92 -6.93 3.30
N ALA A 119 12.65 -7.93 2.45
CA ALA A 119 12.17 -7.70 1.10
C ALA A 119 10.76 -7.10 1.06
N ILE A 120 9.86 -7.52 1.96
CA ILE A 120 8.52 -6.92 2.07
C ILE A 120 8.59 -5.47 2.57
N PHE A 121 9.49 -5.17 3.51
CA PHE A 121 9.71 -3.79 3.96
C PHE A 121 10.24 -2.88 2.85
N ASP A 122 11.16 -3.38 2.01
CA ASP A 122 11.63 -2.65 0.84
C ASP A 122 10.49 -2.38 -0.16
N ILE A 123 9.66 -3.39 -0.46
CA ILE A 123 8.49 -3.22 -1.34
C ILE A 123 7.51 -2.19 -0.78
N MET A 124 7.21 -2.24 0.52
CA MET A 124 6.32 -1.26 1.14
C MET A 124 6.91 0.14 1.11
N GLY A 125 8.21 0.29 1.39
CA GLY A 125 8.90 1.58 1.28
C GLY A 125 8.84 2.16 -0.14
N GLN A 126 8.97 1.32 -1.16
CA GLN A 126 8.80 1.73 -2.56
C GLN A 126 7.36 2.16 -2.84
N ALA A 127 6.36 1.37 -2.45
CA ALA A 127 4.94 1.69 -2.64
C ALA A 127 4.52 3.00 -1.95
N GLU A 128 5.00 3.24 -0.73
CA GLU A 128 4.75 4.47 0.03
C GLU A 128 5.34 5.71 -0.67
N SER A 129 6.54 5.58 -1.24
CA SER A 129 7.20 6.68 -1.95
C SER A 129 6.42 7.15 -3.18
N GLU A 130 5.67 6.25 -3.82
CA GLU A 130 4.91 6.60 -5.02
C GLU A 130 3.64 7.37 -4.70
N GLY A 131 2.92 6.97 -3.65
CA GLY A 131 1.79 7.67 -3.05
C GLY A 131 0.60 7.99 -3.99
N ILE A 132 -0.62 7.91 -3.47
CA ILE A 132 -1.79 8.40 -4.21
C ILE A 132 -1.90 9.91 -3.98
N LYS A 133 -1.65 10.70 -5.03
CA LYS A 133 -1.93 12.15 -4.98
C LYS A 133 -3.46 12.36 -4.94
N PRO A 134 -3.98 13.25 -4.07
CA PRO A 134 -5.41 13.54 -4.05
C PRO A 134 -5.84 14.20 -5.36
N ALA A 135 -7.10 13.96 -5.75
CA ALA A 135 -7.66 14.55 -6.95
C ALA A 135 -7.66 16.09 -6.88
N PRO A 136 -7.35 16.79 -8.00
CA PRO A 136 -7.43 18.24 -8.04
C PRO A 136 -8.88 18.71 -7.82
N LEU A 137 -9.05 19.80 -7.07
CA LEU A 137 -10.36 20.42 -6.86
C LEU A 137 -10.79 21.14 -8.14
N VAL A 138 -11.94 20.74 -8.69
CA VAL A 138 -12.51 21.28 -9.95
C VAL A 138 -13.24 22.62 -9.72
N ILE A 139 -13.59 22.95 -8.48
CA ILE A 139 -14.22 24.21 -8.09
C ILE A 139 -13.19 25.13 -7.43
N SER A 140 -13.05 26.34 -7.97
CA SER A 140 -12.32 27.42 -7.30
C SER A 140 -13.03 27.79 -6.00
N SER A 141 -12.24 28.03 -4.95
CA SER A 141 -12.69 28.42 -3.61
C SER A 141 -13.43 29.77 -3.57
N SER A 142 -13.51 30.48 -4.70
CA SER A 142 -14.19 31.78 -4.84
C SER A 142 -15.71 31.72 -4.61
N SER A 143 -16.32 30.52 -4.59
CA SER A 143 -17.74 30.34 -4.28
C SER A 143 -18.06 30.25 -2.78
N ARG A 144 -17.05 30.32 -1.88
CA ARG A 144 -17.29 30.52 -0.44
C ARG A 144 -17.71 31.97 -0.20
N ARG A 145 -18.99 32.21 -0.52
CA ARG A 145 -19.77 33.45 -0.39
C ARG A 145 -19.23 34.41 0.67
N GLU A 146 -18.92 35.61 0.20
CA GLU A 146 -19.15 36.87 0.91
C GLU A 146 -20.52 36.78 1.61
N ARG A 147 -20.50 36.47 2.91
CA ARG A 147 -21.68 36.60 3.75
C ARG A 147 -21.76 38.08 4.10
N GLY A 148 -22.58 38.80 3.33
CA GLY A 148 -22.72 40.24 3.37
C GLY A 148 -22.78 40.79 4.80
N THR A 149 -21.92 41.77 5.06
CA THR A 149 -22.01 42.67 6.21
C THR A 149 -23.14 43.66 5.97
N THR A 150 -24.39 43.21 6.03
CA THR A 150 -25.53 44.09 6.30
C THR A 150 -25.73 44.18 7.82
N ASN A 151 -25.02 45.09 8.46
CA ASN A 151 -25.43 45.70 9.73
C ASN A 151 -25.59 47.19 9.41
N LEU A 152 -26.77 47.68 9.01
CA LEU A 152 -27.93 47.96 9.86
C LEU A 152 -27.54 48.59 11.22
N ILE A 153 -27.65 49.93 11.21
CA ILE A 153 -27.98 50.90 12.26
C ILE A 153 -28.24 50.29 13.66
N PRO A 154 -27.61 50.79 14.74
CA PRO A 154 -27.87 50.32 16.10
C PRO A 154 -29.19 50.90 16.63
N PHE A 155 -30.18 50.04 16.89
CA PHE A 155 -31.43 50.40 17.56
C PHE A 155 -31.54 49.64 18.90
N TRP A 156 -31.20 50.37 19.97
CA TRP A 156 -31.67 50.32 21.38
C TRP A 156 -31.86 49.00 22.14
N ILE A 157 -31.28 48.92 23.36
CA ILE A 157 -31.89 48.82 24.73
C ILE A 157 -30.74 49.13 25.73
N GLY A 158 -30.81 49.90 26.83
CA GLY A 158 -31.89 50.62 27.52
C GLY A 158 -31.35 51.21 28.85
N VAL A 159 -31.93 52.34 29.25
CA VAL A 159 -32.29 52.79 30.61
C VAL A 159 -31.40 52.42 31.82
N GLY A 160 -30.88 53.46 32.50
CA GLY A 160 -30.91 53.58 33.97
C GLY A 160 -29.57 53.72 34.70
N GLY A 161 -29.28 54.89 35.28
CA GLY A 161 -28.31 55.02 36.36
C GLY A 161 -27.66 56.39 36.56
N VAL A 162 -28.35 57.24 37.33
CA VAL A 162 -27.90 58.45 38.08
C VAL A 162 -27.54 59.71 37.28
#